data_AF-A0A1L7CU02-F1
#
_entry.id   AF-A0A1L7CU02-F1
#
_cell.length_a   1.000
_cell.length_b   1.000
_cell.length_c   1.000
_cell.angle_alpha   90.00
_cell.angle_beta   90.00
_cell.angle_gamma   90.00
#
_symmetry.space_group_name_H-M   'P 1'
#
loop_
_entity.id
_entity.type
_entity.pdbx_description
1 polymer ?
#
loop_
_entity_poly.entity_id
_entity_poly.type
_entity_poly.pdbx_seq_one_letter_code
_entity_poly.pdbx_strand_id
1 'polypeptide(L)'
;MSKLFLGVKTLFFFFLAAFLLLGAVIVLGQLVGVFFGSGSVVVGLSEGLGPWAFAASTLCALCAFGLKYQPEHRRLRGPGDVDPED
;
A
#
# COMPACT_ATOMS: atom_id res chain seq x y z
N MET A 1 23.90 -8.25 2.50
CA MET A 1 22.46 -8.42 2.24
C MET A 1 21.59 -7.20 2.58
N SER A 2 22.09 -6.11 3.18
CA SER A 2 21.26 -4.95 3.57
C SER A 2 20.71 -4.09 2.42
N LYS A 3 21.37 -4.06 1.25
CA LYS A 3 20.97 -3.19 0.12
C LYS A 3 19.65 -3.60 -0.54
N LEU A 4 19.36 -4.91 -0.55
CA LEU A 4 18.12 -5.44 -1.14
C LEU A 4 16.90 -5.01 -0.33
N PHE A 5 16.97 -5.12 1.00
CA PHE A 5 15.92 -4.69 1.91
C PHE A 5 15.72 -3.18 1.93
N LEU A 6 16.81 -2.41 1.84
CA LEU A 6 16.71 -0.96 1.72
C LEU A 6 16.01 -0.56 0.41
N GLY A 7 16.33 -1.25 -0.70
CA GLY A 7 15.66 -1.06 -1.99
C GLY A 7 14.16 -1.38 -1.94
N VAL A 8 13.78 -2.52 -1.36
CA VAL A 8 12.36 -2.92 -1.20
C VAL A 8 11.60 -1.95 -0.30
N LYS A 9 12.21 -1.48 0.80
CA LYS A 9 11.60 -0.48 1.69
C LYS A 9 11.38 0.86 0.98
N THR A 10 12.35 1.34 0.21
CA THR A 10 12.20 2.56 -0.58
C THR A 10 11.11 2.40 -1.64
N LEU A 11 11.09 1.26 -2.33
CA LEU A 11 10.08 0.96 -3.34
C LEU A 11 8.66 0.87 -2.73
N PHE A 12 8.53 0.26 -1.56
CA PHE A 12 7.30 0.24 -0.78
C PHE A 12 6.80 1.65 -0.47
N PHE A 13 7.65 2.51 0.10
CA PHE A 13 7.26 3.89 0.41
C PHE A 13 6.87 4.68 -0.83
N PHE A 14 7.56 4.45 -1.96
CA PHE A 14 7.24 5.08 -3.22
C PHE A 14 5.85 4.66 -3.74
N PHE A 15 5.57 3.35 -3.80
CA PHE A 15 4.24 2.85 -4.21
C PHE A 15 3.14 3.25 -3.22
N LEU A 16 3.45 3.26 -1.93
CA LEU A 16 2.53 3.71 -0.88
C LEU A 16 2.14 5.18 -1.08
N ALA A 17 3.14 6.06 -1.29
CA ALA A 17 2.89 7.48 -1.53
C ALA A 17 2.11 7.71 -2.83
N ALA A 18 2.49 7.01 -3.91
CA ALA A 18 1.79 7.07 -5.19
C ALA A 18 0.33 6.61 -5.05
N PHE A 19 0.09 5.49 -4.37
CA PHE A 19 -1.25 4.97 -4.08
C PHE A 19 -2.08 5.97 -3.25
N LEU A 20 -1.50 6.55 -2.19
CA LEU A 20 -2.19 7.52 -1.35
C LEU A 20 -2.57 8.78 -2.11
N LEU A 21 -1.65 9.32 -2.91
CA LEU A 21 -1.89 10.49 -3.73
C LEU A 21 -2.96 10.22 -4.79
N LEU A 22 -2.88 9.07 -5.48
CA LEU A 22 -3.89 8.71 -6.48
C LEU A 22 -5.27 8.51 -5.83
N GLY A 23 -5.33 7.80 -4.71
CA GLY A 23 -6.57 7.61 -3.95
C GLY A 23 -7.15 8.94 -3.47
N ALA A 24 -6.31 9.85 -2.96
CA ALA A 24 -6.74 11.17 -2.53
C ALA A 24 -7.29 12.00 -3.69
N VAL A 25 -6.63 12.01 -4.85
CA VAL A 25 -7.12 12.70 -6.05
C VAL A 25 -8.46 12.14 -6.51
N ILE A 26 -8.61 10.81 -6.51
CA ILE A 26 -9.88 10.16 -6.86
C ILE A 26 -10.97 10.60 -5.89
N VAL A 27 -10.78 10.44 -4.58
CA VAL A 27 -11.82 10.76 -3.58
C VAL A 27 -12.18 12.25 -3.57
N LEU A 28 -11.19 13.15 -3.65
CA LEU A 28 -11.44 14.60 -3.68
C LEU A 28 -12.14 15.01 -4.98
N GLY A 29 -11.72 14.47 -6.13
CA GLY A 29 -12.38 14.77 -7.39
C GLY A 29 -13.78 14.15 -7.49
N GLN A 30 -14.00 12.97 -6.91
CA GLN A 30 -15.34 12.38 -6.75
C GLN A 30 -16.21 13.27 -5.85
N LEU A 31 -15.67 13.77 -4.73
CA LEU A 31 -16.38 14.68 -3.82
C LEU A 31 -16.82 15.95 -4.57
N VAL A 32 -15.92 16.61 -5.30
CA VAL A 32 -16.23 17.80 -6.11
C VAL A 32 -17.25 17.47 -7.20
N GLY A 33 -17.09 16.35 -7.90
CA GLY A 33 -18.01 15.92 -8.96
C GLY A 33 -19.43 15.67 -8.45
N VAL A 34 -19.57 15.09 -7.26
CA VAL A 34 -20.86 14.91 -6.57
C VAL A 34 -21.46 16.26 -6.18
N PHE A 35 -20.68 17.17 -5.59
CA PHE A 35 -21.14 18.52 -5.22
C PHE A 35 -21.65 19.33 -6.42
N PHE A 36 -21.04 19.16 -7.59
CA PHE A 36 -21.45 19.80 -8.84
C PHE A 36 -22.52 19.01 -9.62
N GLY A 37 -22.99 17.87 -9.11
CA GLY A 37 -23.99 17.02 -9.78
C GLY A 37 -23.51 16.40 -11.11
N SER A 38 -22.20 16.37 -11.35
CA SER A 38 -21.61 15.88 -12.60
C SER A 38 -21.10 14.46 -12.44
N GLY A 39 -22.00 13.48 -12.60
CA GLY A 39 -21.66 12.05 -12.53
C GLY A 39 -20.60 11.62 -13.55
N SER A 40 -20.51 12.29 -14.69
CA SER A 40 -19.49 12.06 -15.73
C SER A 40 -18.06 12.33 -15.23
N VAL A 41 -17.87 13.31 -14.33
CA VAL A 41 -16.56 13.60 -13.71
C VAL A 41 -16.18 12.50 -12.73
N VAL A 42 -17.13 12.03 -11.93
CA VAL A 42 -16.95 10.93 -10.95
C VAL A 42 -16.58 9.63 -11.68
N VAL A 43 -17.29 9.32 -12.76
CA VAL A 43 -17.06 8.12 -13.59
C VAL A 43 -15.73 8.23 -14.32
N GLY A 44 -15.43 9.38 -14.95
CA GLY A 44 -14.17 9.59 -15.66
C GLY A 44 -12.92 9.51 -14.76
N LEU A 45 -12.99 10.02 -13.53
CA LEU A 45 -11.90 9.86 -12.56
C LEU A 45 -11.72 8.40 -12.16
N SER A 46 -12.82 7.68 -11.95
CA SER A 46 -12.78 6.28 -11.52
C SER A 46 -12.26 5.36 -12.62
N GLU A 47 -12.69 5.54 -13.87
CA GLU A 47 -12.20 4.75 -15.01
C GLU A 47 -10.76 5.09 -15.39
N GLY A 48 -10.37 6.36 -15.30
CA GLY A 48 -9.03 6.80 -15.66
C GLY A 48 -7.97 6.44 -14.62
N LEU A 49 -8.24 6.72 -13.34
CA LEU A 49 -7.25 6.58 -12.26
C LEU A 49 -7.45 5.30 -11.43
N GLY A 50 -8.63 4.69 -11.47
CA GLY A 50 -8.94 3.47 -10.71
C GLY A 50 -7.99 2.30 -11.00
N PRO A 51 -7.73 1.93 -12.27
CA PRO A 51 -6.82 0.83 -12.60
C PRO A 51 -5.39 1.07 -12.07
N TRP A 52 -4.92 2.32 -12.14
CA TRP A 52 -3.60 2.71 -11.64
C TRP A 52 -3.53 2.69 -10.12
N ALA A 53 -4.59 3.13 -9.43
CA ALA A 53 -4.68 3.08 -7.98
C ALA A 53 -4.69 1.64 -7.48
N PHE A 54 -5.42 0.75 -8.17
CA PHE A 54 -5.46 -0.68 -7.88
C PHE A 54 -4.11 -1.37 -8.11
N ALA A 55 -3.44 -1.06 -9.21
CA ALA A 55 -2.12 -1.61 -9.49
C ALA A 55 -1.09 -1.14 -8.44
N ALA A 56 -1.10 0.15 -8.09
CA ALA A 56 -0.21 0.72 -7.08
C ALA A 56 -0.45 0.13 -5.69
N SER A 57 -1.72 -0.06 -5.29
CA SER A 57 -2.05 -0.66 -3.98
C SER A 57 -1.62 -2.13 -3.91
N THR A 58 -1.80 -2.88 -4.99
CA THR A 58 -1.40 -4.30 -5.07
C THR A 58 0.12 -4.45 -5.01
N LEU A 59 0.86 -3.65 -5.78
CA LEU A 59 2.33 -3.61 -5.73
C LEU A 59 2.85 -3.19 -4.35
N CYS A 60 2.18 -2.20 -3.72
CA CYS A 60 2.46 -1.77 -2.36
C CYS A 60 2.27 -2.92 -1.36
N ALA A 61 1.15 -3.64 -1.43
CA ALA A 61 0.85 -4.77 -0.54
C ALA A 61 1.86 -5.92 -0.73
N LEU A 62 2.25 -6.23 -1.97
CA LEU A 62 3.27 -7.25 -2.27
C LEU A 62 4.63 -6.87 -1.67
N CYS A 63 5.03 -5.59 -1.79
CA CYS A 63 6.28 -5.11 -1.18
C CYS A 63 6.22 -5.19 0.35
N ALA A 64 5.10 -4.81 0.98
CA ALA A 64 4.91 -4.94 2.42
C ALA A 64 4.99 -6.39 2.91
N PHE A 65 4.38 -7.30 2.15
CA PHE A 65 4.40 -8.73 2.44
C PHE A 65 5.82 -9.30 2.32
N GLY A 66 6.57 -8.92 1.29
CA GLY A 66 7.98 -9.27 1.15
C GLY A 66 8.84 -8.75 2.30
N LEU A 67 8.54 -7.55 2.82
CA LEU A 67 9.22 -6.99 4.00
C LEU A 67 8.88 -7.77 5.29
N LYS A 68 7.63 -8.24 5.44
CA LYS A 68 7.16 -9.04 6.58
C LYS A 68 7.81 -10.42 6.68
N TYR A 69 8.29 -10.99 5.57
CA TYR A 69 9.07 -12.24 5.57
C TYR A 69 10.49 -12.10 6.14
N GLN A 70 10.83 -10.95 6.75
CA GLN A 70 12.12 -10.77 7.41
C GLN A 70 12.37 -11.88 8.46
N PRO A 71 13.46 -12.66 8.31
CA PRO A 71 13.82 -13.72 9.26
C PRO A 71 14.25 -13.20 10.64
N GLU A 72 14.32 -11.88 10.86
CA GLU A 72 14.64 -11.29 12.16
C GLU A 72 13.56 -11.51 13.23
N HIS A 73 12.30 -11.76 12.85
CA HIS A 73 11.28 -12.21 13.83
C HIS A 73 11.55 -13.61 14.40
N ARG A 74 12.43 -14.41 13.77
CA ARG A 74 12.87 -15.71 14.29
C ARG A 74 14.10 -15.60 15.20
N ARG A 75 14.84 -14.48 15.20
CA ARG A 75 16.04 -14.30 16.05
C ARG A 75 15.75 -13.69 17.42
N LEU A 76 14.59 -13.06 17.61
CA LEU A 76 14.12 -12.61 18.93
C LEU A 76 13.39 -13.71 19.71
N ARG A 77 13.07 -14.84 19.04
CA ARG A 77 12.57 -16.03 19.71
C ARG A 77 13.77 -16.77 20.31
N GLY A 78 14.10 -16.46 21.56
CA GLY A 78 15.23 -17.05 22.26
C GLY A 78 14.98 -18.54 22.48
N PRO A 79 16.01 -19.37 22.65
CA PRO A 79 15.86 -20.78 23.02
C PRO A 79 15.37 -20.96 24.48
N GLY A 80 14.27 -20.29 24.85
CA GLY A 80 13.71 -20.28 26.20
C GLY A 80 12.29 -19.68 26.32
N ASP A 81 11.67 -19.25 25.22
CA ASP A 81 10.31 -18.69 25.28
C ASP A 81 9.31 -19.84 25.25
N VAL A 82 8.97 -20.34 26.44
CA VAL A 82 7.88 -21.28 26.69
C VAL A 82 6.55 -20.54 26.55
N ASP A 83 5.63 -21.09 25.77
CA ASP A 83 4.26 -20.61 25.64
C ASP A 83 3.55 -20.77 27.00
N PRO A 84 3.02 -19.71 27.64
CA PRO A 84 2.36 -19.83 28.94
C PRO A 84 0.93 -20.41 28.88
N GLU A 85 0.60 -21.27 27.89
CA GLU A 85 -0.73 -21.89 27.77
C GLU A 85 -0.68 -23.42 27.58
N ASP A 86 -0.10 -24.12 28.57
CA ASP A 86 -0.37 -25.54 28.88
C ASP A 86 -0.76 -25.70 30.37
#